data_AF-A0A3M1AHH1-F1
#
_entry.id   AF-A0A3M1AHH1-F1
#
_cell.length_a   1.000
_cell.length_b   1.000
_cell.length_c   1.000
_cell.angle_alpha   90.00
_cell.angle_beta   90.00
_cell.angle_gamma   90.00
#
_symmetry.space_group_name_H-M   'P 1'
#
loop_
_entity.id
_entity.type
_entity.pdbx_description
1 polymer ?
#
loop_
_entity_poly.entity_id
_entity_poly.type
_entity_poly.pdbx_seq_one_letter_code
_entity_poly.pdbx_strand_id
1 'polypeptide(L)'
;MNKSYLSFIVCFSLLIQVAAVAQELSEASVLQHDPAMQKSDFVPGVVLIKFRDSVQAGMAKGGGVEFNVASLNRILQNYSLRAVRQLFPQASTELAGRSITTYSGYTYQVPNLRSIYKIELEDPDRMFALIHDLQRDPNVVYAEPDYILSIDGKAPPAGAVSREGQGNLDQTANTVPNDPFFGQQWYLDAAGVVAAWDSTTGDTTSLIAILDTGVDWSHPDLVDKIWINEAELNGLDGVDDDGNGFVDDIRGWDFINHDNDPMDDNSHGTHVAGIAAAASNNAVGIAGVNWQARILPIKVFQSSGRGDVSTITEGIRYA
;
A
#
# COMPACT_ATOMS: atom_id res chain seq x y z
N MET A 1 14.02 7.86 -28.28
CA MET A 1 13.69 6.54 -27.69
C MET A 1 12.44 6.74 -26.87
N ASN A 2 11.33 6.13 -27.28
CA ASN A 2 10.02 6.29 -26.66
C ASN A 2 10.06 5.79 -25.22
N LYS A 3 9.74 6.67 -24.25
CA LYS A 3 9.40 6.24 -22.89
C LYS A 3 7.99 5.66 -22.95
N SER A 4 7.87 4.34 -22.93
CA SER A 4 6.59 3.68 -22.67
C SER A 4 6.20 4.01 -21.23
N TYR A 5 5.09 4.74 -21.06
CA TYR A 5 4.53 5.03 -19.74
C TYR A 5 3.82 3.76 -19.25
N LEU A 6 4.49 2.96 -18.43
CA LEU A 6 3.83 1.89 -17.66
C LEU A 6 2.90 2.59 -16.66
N SER A 7 1.60 2.33 -16.77
CA SER A 7 0.63 2.89 -15.82
C SER A 7 0.59 1.95 -14.61
N PHE A 8 1.14 2.41 -13.49
CA PHE A 8 1.08 1.71 -12.21
C PHE A 8 -0.25 2.02 -11.53
N ILE A 9 -1.05 1.00 -11.26
CA ILE A 9 -2.25 1.08 -10.43
C ILE A 9 -1.94 0.33 -9.14
N VAL A 10 -1.85 1.04 -8.03
CA VAL A 10 -1.74 0.43 -6.70
C VAL A 10 -3.16 0.07 -6.25
N CYS A 11 -3.49 -1.22 -6.23
CA CYS A 11 -4.77 -1.69 -5.74
C CYS A 11 -4.67 -1.94 -4.24
N PHE A 12 -5.20 -1.01 -3.45
CA PHE A 12 -5.39 -1.16 -2.02
C PHE A 12 -6.88 -1.41 -1.74
N SER A 13 -7.32 -2.67 -1.68
CA SER A 13 -8.69 -2.99 -1.27
C SER A 13 -8.78 -3.10 0.25
N LEU A 14 -8.62 -1.97 0.93
CA LEU A 14 -9.07 -1.86 2.31
C LEU A 14 -10.52 -1.39 2.26
N LEU A 15 -11.47 -2.31 2.46
CA LEU A 15 -12.83 -1.96 2.86
C LEU A 15 -12.79 -1.43 4.31
N ILE A 16 -12.02 -0.36 4.56
CA ILE A 16 -12.32 0.50 5.69
C ILE A 16 -13.58 1.25 5.31
N GLN A 17 -14.57 1.14 6.18
CA GLN A 17 -15.77 1.94 6.19
C GLN A 17 -15.41 3.40 6.46
N VAL A 18 -14.83 4.11 5.49
CA VAL A 18 -14.64 5.56 5.51
C VAL A 18 -15.94 6.24 5.07
N ALA A 19 -17.06 5.87 5.68
CA ALA A 19 -18.34 6.53 5.45
C ALA A 19 -18.50 7.82 6.29
N ALA A 20 -17.42 8.28 6.96
CA ALA A 20 -17.42 9.52 7.73
C ALA A 20 -16.15 10.38 7.59
N VAL A 21 -15.19 10.03 6.72
CA VAL A 21 -13.94 10.82 6.54
C VAL A 21 -13.79 11.30 5.08
N ALA A 22 -14.89 11.74 4.49
CA ALA A 22 -14.88 12.53 3.25
C ALA A 22 -15.23 14.01 3.49
N GLN A 23 -15.43 14.42 4.74
CA GLN A 23 -15.57 15.82 5.13
C GLN A 23 -14.32 16.25 5.90
N GLU A 24 -13.53 17.11 5.24
CA GLU A 24 -12.42 17.90 5.79
C GLU A 24 -11.24 17.13 6.40
N LEU A 25 -10.39 16.58 5.53
CA LEU A 25 -9.00 16.34 5.92
C LEU A 25 -8.24 17.69 6.02
N SER A 26 -8.43 18.38 7.14
CA SER A 26 -7.62 19.55 7.54
C SER A 26 -6.31 19.09 8.21
N GLU A 27 -5.40 20.00 8.60
CA GLU A 27 -4.22 19.64 9.42
C GLU A 27 -4.59 18.85 10.72
N ALA A 28 -5.87 18.79 11.10
CA ALA A 28 -6.42 17.95 12.16
C ALA A 28 -6.71 16.47 11.76
N SER A 29 -6.30 16.03 10.56
CA SER A 29 -6.48 14.65 10.07
C SER A 29 -5.57 13.62 10.72
N VAL A 30 -4.65 14.06 11.56
CA VAL A 30 -3.90 13.16 12.43
C VAL A 30 -4.91 12.43 13.29
N LEU A 31 -4.88 11.10 13.32
CA LEU A 31 -5.70 10.33 14.24
C LEU A 31 -5.38 10.84 15.66
N GLN A 32 -6.28 11.65 16.22
CA GLN A 32 -6.11 12.17 17.56
C GLN A 32 -5.98 10.98 18.50
N HIS A 33 -5.08 11.09 19.49
CA HIS A 33 -4.87 10.06 20.49
C HIS A 33 -6.21 9.57 21.04
N ASP A 34 -6.65 8.39 20.60
CA ASP A 34 -7.81 7.72 21.17
C ASP A 34 -7.37 7.14 22.53
N PRO A 35 -7.97 7.60 23.65
CA PRO A 35 -7.67 7.07 24.97
C PRO A 35 -8.06 5.59 25.14
N ALA A 36 -8.76 4.99 24.18
CA ALA A 36 -9.09 3.56 24.14
C ALA A 36 -8.06 2.67 23.41
N MET A 37 -6.98 3.24 22.86
CA MET A 37 -5.93 2.46 22.17
C MET A 37 -5.31 1.40 23.07
N GLN A 38 -5.29 0.15 22.60
CA GLN A 38 -4.61 -0.95 23.26
C GLN A 38 -3.20 -1.13 22.71
N LYS A 39 -2.27 -1.70 23.50
CA LYS A 39 -0.90 -2.03 23.03
C LYS A 39 -0.89 -2.96 21.80
N SER A 40 -2.02 -3.59 21.46
CA SER A 40 -2.19 -4.41 20.26
C SER A 40 -2.37 -3.59 18.97
N ASP A 41 -2.63 -2.29 19.06
CA ASP A 41 -3.10 -1.50 17.92
C ASP A 41 -1.94 -0.76 17.22
N PHE A 42 -0.73 -0.87 17.74
CA PHE A 42 0.48 -0.22 17.21
C PHE A 42 1.74 -1.01 17.59
N VAL A 43 2.84 -0.77 16.88
CA VAL A 43 4.15 -1.36 17.17
C VAL A 43 4.79 -0.64 18.38
N PRO A 44 5.07 -1.32 19.50
CA PRO A 44 5.63 -0.68 20.69
C PRO A 44 6.99 -0.02 20.41
N GLY A 45 7.13 1.25 20.78
CA GLY A 45 8.38 1.98 20.65
C GLY A 45 8.67 2.51 19.25
N VAL A 46 7.71 2.48 18.33
CA VAL A 46 7.88 3.01 16.97
C VAL A 46 6.96 4.20 16.74
N VAL A 47 7.55 5.31 16.31
CA VAL A 47 6.86 6.58 16.02
C VAL A 47 7.06 6.94 14.56
N LEU A 48 5.97 7.23 13.86
CA LEU A 48 5.99 7.86 12.55
C LEU A 48 5.83 9.36 12.71
N ILE A 49 6.68 10.13 12.04
CA ILE A 49 6.69 11.60 12.13
C ILE A 49 6.82 12.24 10.75
N LYS A 50 5.97 13.22 10.48
CA LYS A 50 6.17 14.18 9.37
C LYS A 50 6.64 15.50 9.94
N PHE A 51 7.80 15.95 9.47
CA PHE A 51 8.25 17.32 9.69
C PHE A 51 7.74 18.26 8.61
N ARG A 52 7.72 19.57 8.91
CA ARG A 52 7.54 20.61 7.88
C ARG A 52 8.71 20.57 6.90
N ASP A 53 8.46 20.98 5.66
CA ASP A 53 9.42 20.84 4.55
C ASP A 53 10.72 21.65 4.75
N SER A 54 10.73 22.62 5.67
CA SER A 54 11.92 23.36 6.09
C SER A 54 12.90 22.53 6.93
N VAL A 55 12.45 21.41 7.49
CA VAL A 55 13.28 20.51 8.29
C VAL A 55 14.06 19.59 7.38
N GLN A 56 15.38 19.62 7.52
CA GLN A 56 16.31 18.80 6.74
C GLN A 56 17.16 17.97 7.69
N ALA A 57 17.29 16.68 7.37
CA ALA A 57 18.19 15.76 8.04
C ALA A 57 19.61 15.87 7.47
N GLY A 58 20.59 15.74 8.34
CA GLY A 58 22.01 15.61 8.04
C GLY A 58 22.66 14.58 8.97
N MET A 59 23.96 14.38 8.81
CA MET A 59 24.73 13.48 9.65
C MET A 59 25.31 14.21 10.85
N ALA A 60 25.05 13.71 12.05
CA ALA A 60 25.64 14.24 13.28
C ALA A 60 27.15 13.94 13.33
N LYS A 61 27.94 14.82 13.95
CA LYS A 61 29.41 14.65 14.11
C LYS A 61 29.83 13.38 14.85
N GLY A 62 28.93 12.78 15.63
CA GLY A 62 29.15 11.52 16.37
C GLY A 62 28.53 10.28 15.72
N GLY A 63 28.00 10.39 14.50
CA GLY A 63 27.14 9.38 13.89
C GLY A 63 25.67 9.57 14.28
N GLY A 64 24.77 9.08 13.42
CA GLY A 64 23.32 9.27 13.56
C GLY A 64 22.77 10.48 12.81
N VAL A 65 21.46 10.67 12.90
CA VAL A 65 20.71 11.73 12.20
C VAL A 65 20.63 12.98 13.06
N GLU A 66 20.96 14.13 12.49
CA GLU A 66 20.75 15.46 13.08
C GLU A 66 19.87 16.29 12.17
N PHE A 67 18.92 17.03 12.73
CA PHE A 67 18.09 17.96 11.97
C PHE A 67 18.67 19.37 12.00
N ASN A 68 18.41 20.18 10.98
CA ASN A 68 18.75 21.62 10.96
C ASN A 68 17.98 22.47 11.98
N VAL A 69 17.16 21.85 12.85
CA VAL A 69 16.34 22.51 13.86
C VAL A 69 16.77 22.07 15.27
N ALA A 70 17.34 23.01 16.02
CA ALA A 70 17.91 22.73 17.34
C ALA A 70 16.88 22.26 18.38
N SER A 71 15.62 22.70 18.29
CA SER A 71 14.57 22.26 19.21
C SER A 71 14.24 20.78 19.02
N LEU A 72 14.15 20.30 17.77
CA LEU A 72 13.95 18.88 17.45
C LEU A 72 15.10 18.03 17.98
N ASN A 73 16.35 18.44 17.73
CA ASN A 73 17.51 17.71 18.23
C ASN A 73 17.52 17.63 19.76
N ARG A 74 17.12 18.70 20.46
CA ARG A 74 17.01 18.71 21.93
C ARG A 74 15.92 17.76 22.43
N ILE A 75 14.77 17.71 21.76
CA ILE A 75 13.70 16.75 22.10
C ILE A 75 14.26 15.34 21.96
N LEU A 76 14.81 15.00 20.79
CA LEU A 76 15.30 13.64 20.49
C LEU A 76 16.43 13.19 21.41
N GLN A 77 17.32 14.09 21.85
CA GLN A 77 18.38 13.79 22.82
C GLN A 77 17.88 13.39 24.21
N ASN A 78 16.62 13.69 24.56
CA ASN A 78 16.03 13.27 25.84
C ASN A 78 15.53 11.81 25.82
N TYR A 79 15.63 11.13 24.67
CA TYR A 79 15.13 9.79 24.46
C TYR A 79 16.25 8.89 23.93
N SER A 80 16.31 7.65 24.42
CA SER A 80 17.22 6.63 23.89
C SER A 80 16.63 6.08 22.60
N LEU A 81 17.20 6.49 21.46
CA LEU A 81 16.75 6.06 20.13
C LEU A 81 17.61 4.91 19.62
N ARG A 82 16.95 3.85 19.15
CA ARG A 82 17.56 2.72 18.44
C ARG A 82 17.87 3.09 16.99
N ALA A 83 16.92 3.76 16.31
CA ALA A 83 17.07 4.14 14.92
C ALA A 83 16.21 5.37 14.57
N VAL A 84 16.67 6.13 13.57
CA VAL A 84 15.91 7.17 12.89
C VAL A 84 16.10 6.96 11.40
N ARG A 85 15.03 6.67 10.68
CA ARG A 85 15.06 6.34 9.24
C ARG A 85 14.10 7.22 8.48
N GLN A 86 14.57 7.79 7.37
CA GLN A 86 13.69 8.48 6.44
C GLN A 86 12.86 7.43 5.70
N LEU A 87 11.53 7.57 5.69
CA LEU A 87 10.68 6.58 5.05
C LEU A 87 10.75 6.67 3.53
N PHE A 88 10.89 7.85 2.93
CA PHE A 88 10.93 8.02 1.47
C PHE A 88 12.17 8.77 0.96
N PRO A 89 13.41 8.25 1.12
CA PRO A 89 14.63 8.93 0.71
C PRO A 89 14.70 9.22 -0.80
N GLN A 90 14.12 8.35 -1.62
CA GLN A 90 14.14 8.46 -3.08
C GLN A 90 12.93 9.20 -3.67
N ALA A 91 11.95 9.61 -2.85
CA ALA A 91 10.76 10.29 -3.38
C ALA A 91 11.13 11.57 -4.13
N SER A 92 10.50 11.74 -5.30
CA SER A 92 10.68 12.95 -6.12
C SER A 92 10.14 14.18 -5.40
N THR A 93 10.91 15.26 -5.44
CA THR A 93 10.47 16.58 -4.98
C THR A 93 9.83 17.41 -6.09
N GLU A 94 9.86 16.93 -7.34
CA GLU A 94 9.34 17.68 -8.50
C GLU A 94 7.81 17.81 -8.52
N LEU A 95 7.13 16.86 -7.89
CA LEU A 95 5.67 16.86 -7.73
C LEU A 95 5.24 17.55 -6.43
N ALA A 96 6.12 17.68 -5.44
CA ALA A 96 5.77 18.28 -4.16
C ALA A 96 5.27 19.73 -4.35
N GLY A 97 4.14 20.05 -3.72
CA GLY A 97 3.48 21.36 -3.86
C GLY A 97 2.71 21.56 -5.17
N ARG A 98 2.64 20.57 -6.06
CA ARG A 98 1.70 20.59 -7.19
C ARG A 98 0.29 20.27 -6.70
N SER A 99 -0.69 20.91 -7.33
CA SER A 99 -2.10 20.61 -7.09
C SER A 99 -2.58 19.51 -8.04
N ILE A 100 -3.19 18.47 -7.48
CA ILE A 100 -3.87 17.41 -8.22
C ILE A 100 -5.36 17.53 -7.95
N THR A 101 -6.17 17.49 -9.01
CA THR A 101 -7.63 17.46 -8.89
C THR A 101 -8.12 16.04 -9.14
N THR A 102 -8.86 15.49 -8.19
CA THR A 102 -9.46 14.15 -8.32
C THR A 102 -10.63 14.17 -9.31
N TYR A 103 -11.05 13.00 -9.78
CA TYR A 103 -12.25 12.86 -10.62
C TYR A 103 -13.51 13.40 -9.94
N SER A 104 -13.52 13.42 -8.61
CA SER A 104 -14.59 13.99 -7.76
C SER A 104 -14.49 15.50 -7.56
N GLY A 105 -13.51 16.17 -8.20
CA GLY A 105 -13.36 17.64 -8.19
C GLY A 105 -12.60 18.21 -6.99
N TYR A 106 -12.11 17.36 -6.08
CA TYR A 106 -11.32 17.80 -4.93
C TYR A 106 -9.89 18.09 -5.35
N THR A 107 -9.33 19.20 -4.88
CA THR A 107 -7.94 19.58 -5.17
C THR A 107 -7.08 19.33 -3.93
N TYR A 108 -5.99 18.59 -4.12
CA TYR A 108 -5.01 18.28 -3.09
C TYR A 108 -3.63 18.80 -3.50
N GLN A 109 -2.87 19.30 -2.54
CA GLN A 109 -1.45 19.55 -2.75
C GLN A 109 -0.68 18.25 -2.51
N VAL A 110 0.19 17.90 -3.45
CA VAL A 110 1.07 16.73 -3.29
C VAL A 110 2.04 17.01 -2.13
N PRO A 111 2.02 16.20 -1.06
CA PRO A 111 2.91 16.40 0.07
C PRO A 111 4.36 16.06 -0.30
N ASN A 112 5.32 16.71 0.36
CA ASN A 112 6.71 16.28 0.30
C ASN A 112 6.93 15.04 1.17
N LEU A 113 7.03 13.86 0.54
CA LEU A 113 7.20 12.58 1.22
C LEU A 113 8.57 12.42 1.89
N ARG A 114 9.58 13.19 1.47
CA ARG A 114 10.93 13.12 2.06
C ARG A 114 10.97 13.57 3.52
N SER A 115 10.00 14.32 4.02
CA SER A 115 10.03 14.75 5.43
C SER A 115 9.33 13.78 6.38
N ILE A 116 9.05 12.54 5.94
CA ILE A 116 8.48 11.49 6.78
C ILE A 116 9.60 10.58 7.30
N TYR A 117 9.61 10.32 8.60
CA TYR A 117 10.60 9.50 9.28
C TYR A 117 9.94 8.48 10.22
N LYS A 118 10.59 7.34 10.38
CA LYS A 118 10.36 6.33 11.41
C LYS A 118 11.41 6.47 12.49
N ILE A 119 10.97 6.63 13.74
CA ILE A 119 11.81 6.71 14.92
C ILE A 119 11.53 5.48 15.79
N GLU A 120 12.58 4.76 16.15
CA GLU A 120 12.51 3.57 16.99
C GLU A 120 13.19 3.87 18.33
N LEU A 121 12.47 3.69 19.44
CA LEU A 121 12.98 3.88 20.79
C LEU A 121 13.54 2.57 21.35
N GLU A 122 14.57 2.69 22.19
CA GLU A 122 15.07 1.58 23.01
C GLU A 122 14.09 1.23 24.15
N ASP A 123 13.36 2.23 24.66
CA ASP A 123 12.34 2.08 25.70
C ASP A 123 10.93 2.34 25.11
N PRO A 124 10.14 1.29 24.82
CA PRO A 124 8.82 1.42 24.25
C PRO A 124 7.83 2.21 25.12
N ASP A 125 7.99 2.21 26.45
CA ASP A 125 7.05 2.89 27.34
C ASP A 125 7.20 4.43 27.27
N ARG A 126 8.29 4.92 26.67
CA ARG A 126 8.55 6.36 26.43
C ARG A 126 7.96 6.88 25.13
N MET A 127 7.39 6.02 24.29
CA MET A 127 6.88 6.37 22.96
C MET A 127 5.86 7.51 23.00
N PHE A 128 4.83 7.43 23.86
CA PHE A 128 3.80 8.46 23.96
C PHE A 128 4.32 9.78 24.54
N ALA A 129 5.30 9.73 25.44
CA ALA A 129 5.97 10.94 25.92
C ALA A 129 6.73 11.63 24.78
N LEU A 130 7.44 10.87 23.95
CA LEU A 130 8.11 11.39 22.76
C LEU A 130 7.12 12.03 21.78
N ILE A 131 6.02 11.32 21.45
CA ILE A 131 4.97 11.83 20.56
C ILE A 131 4.44 13.17 21.08
N HIS A 132 4.10 13.23 22.36
CA HIS A 132 3.58 14.44 22.99
C HIS A 132 4.58 15.62 22.99
N ASP A 133 5.87 15.35 23.20
CA ASP A 133 6.90 16.39 23.11
C ASP A 133 7.13 16.87 21.67
N LEU A 134 7.12 15.96 20.69
CA LEU A 134 7.26 16.28 19.27
C LEU A 134 6.07 17.11 18.75
N GLN A 135 4.84 16.75 19.11
CA GLN A 135 3.61 17.45 18.68
C GLN A 135 3.54 18.92 19.16
N ARG A 136 4.35 19.31 20.15
CA ARG A 136 4.45 20.70 20.63
C ARG A 136 5.43 21.55 19.85
N ASP A 137 6.29 20.95 19.04
CA ASP A 137 7.24 21.69 18.20
C ASP A 137 6.55 22.16 16.91
N PRO A 138 6.60 23.45 16.57
CA PRO A 138 5.92 23.99 15.39
C PRO A 138 6.46 23.45 14.05
N ASN A 139 7.61 22.78 14.06
CA ASN A 139 8.20 22.15 12.88
C ASN A 139 7.72 20.71 12.65
N VAL A 140 6.86 20.19 13.53
CA VAL A 140 6.21 18.88 13.37
C VAL A 140 4.81 19.08 12.79
N VAL A 141 4.50 18.37 11.70
CA VAL A 141 3.15 18.33 11.11
C VAL A 141 2.31 17.32 11.86
N TYR A 142 2.85 16.11 12.07
CA TYR A 142 2.26 15.09 12.92
C TYR A 142 3.34 14.16 13.48
N ALA A 143 3.04 13.56 14.63
CA ALA A 143 3.78 12.44 15.19
C ALA A 143 2.76 11.47 15.79
N GLU A 144 2.90 10.18 15.46
CA GLU A 144 1.92 9.14 15.82
C GLU A 144 2.60 7.78 16.00
N PRO A 145 1.97 6.82 16.70
CA PRO A 145 2.44 5.44 16.73
C PRO A 145 2.44 4.81 15.34
N ASP A 146 3.28 3.82 15.12
CA ASP A 146 3.18 2.96 13.93
C ASP A 146 2.03 1.96 14.10
N TYR A 147 0.86 2.32 13.57
CA TYR A 147 -0.38 1.57 13.75
C TYR A 147 -0.34 0.19 13.08
N ILE A 148 -1.00 -0.79 13.72
CA ILE A 148 -1.22 -2.13 13.16
C ILE A 148 -2.64 -2.17 12.56
N LEU A 149 -2.69 -2.38 11.25
CA LEU A 149 -3.92 -2.61 10.49
C LEU A 149 -4.25 -4.10 10.44
N SER A 150 -5.53 -4.41 10.26
CA SER A 150 -6.04 -5.77 10.18
C SER A 150 -7.04 -5.89 9.03
N ILE A 151 -6.95 -6.98 8.28
CA ILE A 151 -7.87 -7.32 7.17
C ILE A 151 -9.28 -7.68 7.70
N ASP A 152 -9.39 -8.12 8.96
CA ASP A 152 -10.67 -8.30 9.66
C ASP A 152 -11.38 -6.95 9.95
N GLY A 153 -11.87 -6.32 8.89
CA GLY A 153 -12.82 -5.21 8.95
C GLY A 153 -14.24 -5.75 9.06
N LYS A 154 -15.01 -5.22 10.01
CA LYS A 154 -16.44 -5.55 10.21
C LYS A 154 -17.17 -5.69 8.88
N ALA A 155 -18.07 -6.68 8.79
CA ALA A 155 -18.97 -6.84 7.65
C ALA A 155 -19.55 -5.47 7.24
N PRO A 156 -19.61 -5.17 5.93
CA PRO A 156 -20.14 -3.90 5.47
C PRO A 156 -21.52 -3.66 6.11
N PRO A 157 -21.86 -2.41 6.45
CA PRO A 157 -23.07 -2.12 7.19
C PRO A 157 -24.29 -2.69 6.46
N ALA A 158 -25.25 -3.24 7.22
CA ALA A 158 -26.44 -3.85 6.65
C ALA A 158 -27.13 -2.88 5.68
N GLY A 159 -27.19 -3.24 4.39
CA GLY A 159 -27.72 -2.39 3.32
C GLY A 159 -26.69 -1.71 2.41
N ALA A 160 -25.38 -1.81 2.67
CA ALA A 160 -24.33 -1.35 1.75
C ALA A 160 -24.35 -2.09 0.41
N VAL A 161 -24.79 -3.36 0.43
CA VAL A 161 -25.10 -4.14 -0.76
C VAL A 161 -26.62 -4.14 -0.89
N SER A 162 -27.15 -3.33 -1.80
CA SER A 162 -28.56 -3.39 -2.12
C SER A 162 -28.83 -4.70 -2.88
N ARG A 163 -29.90 -5.42 -2.51
CA ARG A 163 -30.35 -6.62 -3.23
C ARG A 163 -30.71 -6.35 -4.69
N GLU A 164 -30.91 -5.08 -5.07
CA GLU A 164 -31.21 -4.65 -6.44
C GLU A 164 -30.01 -4.83 -7.39
N GLY A 165 -28.77 -4.92 -6.88
CA GLY A 165 -27.57 -5.23 -7.65
C GLY A 165 -27.12 -6.70 -7.63
N GLN A 166 -27.83 -7.58 -6.91
CA GLN A 166 -27.54 -9.02 -6.81
C GLN A 166 -28.34 -9.83 -7.84
N GLY A 167 -28.48 -9.30 -9.05
CA GLY A 167 -29.05 -10.04 -10.17
C GLY A 167 -28.08 -11.09 -10.72
N ASN A 168 -28.61 -12.06 -11.47
CA ASN A 168 -27.75 -12.83 -12.38
C ASN A 168 -27.17 -11.85 -13.42
N LEU A 169 -25.89 -11.98 -13.74
CA LEU A 169 -25.21 -11.14 -14.74
C LEU A 169 -26.05 -11.02 -16.02
N ASP A 170 -26.28 -9.78 -16.48
CA ASP A 170 -26.94 -9.53 -17.76
C ASP A 170 -26.03 -10.00 -18.91
N GLN A 171 -26.33 -11.16 -19.48
CA GLN A 171 -25.59 -11.78 -20.58
C GLN A 171 -25.90 -11.14 -21.96
N THR A 172 -26.35 -9.90 -22.01
CA THR A 172 -26.56 -9.15 -23.26
C THR A 172 -25.29 -8.48 -23.81
N ALA A 173 -24.19 -8.51 -23.06
CA ALA A 173 -22.86 -8.09 -23.54
C ALA A 173 -22.34 -9.04 -24.63
N ASN A 174 -21.59 -8.50 -25.59
CA ASN A 174 -20.98 -9.30 -26.65
C ASN A 174 -19.72 -10.04 -26.18
N THR A 175 -19.03 -9.50 -25.18
CA THR A 175 -17.83 -10.08 -24.59
C THR A 175 -18.14 -10.78 -23.26
N VAL A 176 -18.40 -12.09 -23.33
CA VAL A 176 -18.65 -12.94 -22.15
C VAL A 176 -17.51 -13.96 -22.01
N PRO A 177 -16.79 -14.00 -20.88
CA PRO A 177 -15.73 -14.97 -20.65
C PRO A 177 -16.30 -16.39 -20.48
N ASN A 178 -15.52 -17.41 -20.87
CA ASN A 178 -15.91 -18.82 -20.77
C ASN A 178 -15.61 -19.46 -19.40
N ASP A 179 -15.31 -18.64 -18.40
CA ASP A 179 -14.82 -19.01 -17.08
C ASP A 179 -15.97 -19.63 -16.24
N PRO A 180 -15.78 -20.82 -15.64
CA PRO A 180 -16.88 -21.57 -15.02
C PRO A 180 -17.60 -20.85 -13.88
N PHE A 181 -16.91 -19.97 -13.16
CA PHE A 181 -17.47 -19.24 -12.02
C PHE A 181 -17.86 -17.78 -12.35
N PHE A 182 -17.73 -17.34 -13.61
CA PHE A 182 -18.12 -15.99 -14.03
C PHE A 182 -19.53 -15.63 -13.59
N GLY A 183 -20.48 -16.56 -13.75
CA GLY A 183 -21.88 -16.39 -13.35
C GLY A 183 -22.10 -16.03 -11.87
N GLN A 184 -21.11 -16.19 -10.99
CA GLN A 184 -21.18 -15.88 -9.56
C GLN A 184 -20.64 -14.47 -9.22
N GLN A 185 -20.00 -13.79 -10.18
CA GLN A 185 -19.31 -12.51 -9.99
C GLN A 185 -20.23 -11.30 -10.21
N TRP A 186 -21.37 -11.26 -9.52
CA TRP A 186 -22.42 -10.23 -9.67
C TRP A 186 -21.90 -8.78 -9.64
N TYR A 187 -20.82 -8.52 -8.90
CA TYR A 187 -20.23 -7.19 -8.75
C TYR A 187 -19.68 -6.61 -10.07
N LEU A 188 -19.33 -7.47 -11.03
CA LEU A 188 -18.81 -7.03 -12.32
C LEU A 188 -19.88 -6.28 -13.12
N ASP A 189 -21.12 -6.78 -13.13
CA ASP A 189 -22.23 -6.09 -13.79
C ASP A 189 -22.68 -4.87 -12.99
N ALA A 190 -22.77 -5.00 -11.65
CA ALA A 190 -23.12 -3.88 -10.78
C ALA A 190 -22.15 -2.69 -10.90
N ALA A 191 -20.88 -2.94 -11.19
CA ALA A 191 -19.86 -1.92 -11.44
C ALA A 191 -19.76 -1.48 -12.91
N GLY A 192 -20.59 -2.03 -13.81
CA GLY A 192 -20.57 -1.74 -15.25
C GLY A 192 -19.36 -2.29 -15.99
N VAL A 193 -18.61 -3.21 -15.39
CA VAL A 193 -17.39 -3.81 -15.95
C VAL A 193 -17.73 -4.70 -17.15
N VAL A 194 -18.82 -5.49 -17.07
CA VAL A 194 -19.25 -6.37 -18.16
C VAL A 194 -19.54 -5.56 -19.43
N ALA A 195 -20.24 -4.44 -19.30
CA ALA A 195 -20.49 -3.52 -20.42
C ALA A 195 -19.19 -2.86 -20.93
N ALA A 196 -18.22 -2.57 -20.06
CA ALA A 196 -16.95 -1.99 -20.45
C ALA A 196 -16.10 -2.93 -21.31
N TRP A 197 -16.23 -4.26 -21.13
CA TRP A 197 -15.50 -5.26 -21.92
C TRP A 197 -15.89 -5.31 -23.40
N ASP A 198 -17.07 -4.79 -23.77
CA ASP A 198 -17.42 -4.59 -25.18
C ASP A 198 -16.55 -3.51 -25.85
N SER A 199 -15.93 -2.63 -25.06
CA SER A 199 -14.99 -1.61 -25.54
C SER A 199 -13.53 -2.00 -25.33
N THR A 200 -13.18 -2.55 -24.17
CA THR A 200 -11.82 -3.00 -23.84
C THR A 200 -11.83 -4.00 -22.70
N THR A 201 -11.01 -5.05 -22.81
CA THR A 201 -10.72 -5.99 -21.72
C THR A 201 -9.42 -5.63 -20.98
N GLY A 202 -8.92 -4.42 -21.18
CA GLY A 202 -7.64 -3.94 -20.69
C GLY A 202 -6.46 -4.24 -21.63
N ASP A 203 -5.27 -3.84 -21.20
CA ASP A 203 -4.01 -4.06 -21.92
C ASP A 203 -2.91 -4.65 -21.02
N THR A 204 -1.86 -5.15 -21.67
CA THR A 204 -0.69 -5.74 -20.98
C THR A 204 0.28 -4.68 -20.45
N THR A 205 0.02 -3.39 -20.65
CA THR A 205 0.88 -2.30 -20.16
C THR A 205 0.53 -1.85 -18.76
N SER A 206 -0.60 -2.34 -18.24
CA SER A 206 -1.05 -2.11 -16.88
C SER A 206 -0.38 -3.12 -15.93
N LEU A 207 0.42 -2.61 -15.00
CA LEU A 207 0.95 -3.37 -13.87
C LEU A 207 0.19 -2.97 -12.61
N ILE A 208 -0.41 -3.96 -11.95
CA ILE A 208 -1.20 -3.78 -10.73
C ILE A 208 -0.40 -4.33 -9.55
N ALA A 209 0.04 -3.45 -8.66
CA ALA A 209 0.70 -3.86 -7.43
C ALA A 209 -0.34 -4.24 -6.38
N ILE A 210 -0.23 -5.45 -5.83
CA ILE A 210 -1.11 -6.00 -4.79
C ILE A 210 -0.32 -6.02 -3.48
N LEU A 211 -0.51 -4.97 -2.67
CA LEU A 211 0.10 -4.83 -1.35
C LEU A 211 -0.84 -5.46 -0.31
N ASP A 212 -0.63 -6.75 -0.02
CA ASP A 212 -1.57 -7.54 0.77
C ASP A 212 -0.84 -8.67 1.55
N THR A 213 -1.48 -9.81 1.80
CA THR A 213 -0.90 -11.00 2.43
C THR A 213 0.01 -11.81 1.52
N GLY A 214 0.35 -11.29 0.34
CA GLY A 214 0.99 -12.02 -0.75
C GLY A 214 -0.01 -12.44 -1.82
N VAL A 215 0.45 -13.14 -2.84
CA VAL A 215 -0.40 -13.74 -3.88
C VAL A 215 0.08 -15.16 -4.12
N ASP A 216 -0.83 -16.13 -4.19
CA ASP A 216 -0.52 -17.45 -4.72
C ASP A 216 -0.19 -17.33 -6.22
N TRP A 217 1.08 -17.05 -6.47
CA TRP A 217 1.64 -16.86 -7.80
C TRP A 217 1.66 -18.17 -8.60
N SER A 218 1.37 -19.32 -7.97
CA SER A 218 1.25 -20.62 -8.61
C SER A 218 -0.17 -21.01 -8.98
N HIS A 219 -1.16 -20.21 -8.56
CA HIS A 219 -2.57 -20.50 -8.81
C HIS A 219 -2.85 -20.61 -10.33
N PRO A 220 -3.57 -21.65 -10.80
CA PRO A 220 -3.77 -21.89 -12.25
C PRO A 220 -4.40 -20.71 -13.00
N ASP A 221 -5.17 -19.88 -12.29
CA ASP A 221 -5.87 -18.73 -12.84
C ASP A 221 -5.10 -17.40 -12.71
N LEU A 222 -3.93 -17.41 -12.06
CA LEU A 222 -3.09 -16.23 -11.83
C LEU A 222 -1.67 -16.38 -12.33
N VAL A 223 -1.16 -17.61 -12.49
CA VAL A 223 0.25 -17.86 -12.83
C VAL A 223 0.73 -17.11 -14.07
N ASP A 224 -0.11 -17.00 -15.11
CA ASP A 224 0.20 -16.28 -16.35
C ASP A 224 0.01 -14.76 -16.23
N LYS A 225 -0.40 -14.27 -15.06
CA LYS A 225 -0.65 -12.86 -14.74
C LYS A 225 0.42 -12.26 -13.86
N ILE A 226 1.22 -13.08 -13.20
CA ILE A 226 2.30 -12.61 -12.35
C ILE A 226 3.34 -11.87 -13.20
N TRP A 227 3.65 -10.65 -12.79
CA TRP A 227 4.73 -9.88 -13.36
C TRP A 227 6.06 -10.53 -13.01
N ILE A 228 6.99 -10.46 -13.95
CA ILE A 228 8.33 -11.02 -13.81
C ILE A 228 9.34 -9.90 -13.91
N ASN A 229 10.19 -9.77 -12.90
CA ASN A 229 11.39 -8.94 -12.98
C ASN A 229 12.38 -9.63 -13.94
N GLU A 230 12.42 -9.18 -15.20
CA GLU A 230 13.32 -9.76 -16.20
C GLU A 230 14.80 -9.54 -15.87
N ALA A 231 15.13 -8.52 -15.08
CA ALA A 231 16.51 -8.28 -14.67
C ALA A 231 16.99 -9.39 -13.73
N GLU A 232 16.23 -9.68 -12.67
CA GLU A 232 16.53 -10.77 -11.73
C GLU A 232 16.37 -12.15 -12.36
N LEU A 233 15.33 -12.39 -13.19
CA LEU A 233 15.13 -13.70 -13.81
C LEU A 233 16.32 -14.12 -14.70
N ASN A 234 16.94 -13.15 -15.37
CA ASN A 234 18.11 -13.37 -16.24
C ASN A 234 19.43 -13.05 -15.54
N GLY A 235 19.36 -12.75 -14.24
CA GLY A 235 20.45 -12.33 -13.37
C GLY A 235 21.26 -13.50 -12.81
N LEU A 236 22.01 -13.20 -11.75
CA LEU A 236 22.82 -14.15 -11.01
C LEU A 236 22.15 -14.48 -9.67
N ASP A 237 21.94 -15.77 -9.41
CA ASP A 237 21.42 -16.26 -8.13
C ASP A 237 22.15 -15.65 -6.92
N GLY A 238 21.39 -15.04 -6.02
CA GLY A 238 21.88 -14.36 -4.83
C GLY A 238 22.43 -12.94 -5.06
N VAL A 239 22.15 -12.33 -6.21
CA VAL A 239 22.54 -10.95 -6.57
C VAL A 239 21.30 -10.10 -6.78
N ASP A 240 21.40 -8.82 -6.42
CA ASP A 240 20.43 -7.78 -6.78
C ASP A 240 20.91 -7.17 -8.11
N ASP A 241 20.42 -7.71 -9.22
CA ASP A 241 20.90 -7.43 -10.58
C ASP A 241 20.38 -6.09 -11.13
N ASP A 242 19.20 -5.64 -10.70
CA ASP A 242 18.66 -4.33 -11.04
C ASP A 242 19.07 -3.20 -10.07
N GLY A 243 19.64 -3.56 -8.92
CA GLY A 243 20.12 -2.63 -7.90
C GLY A 243 19.00 -1.94 -7.12
N ASN A 244 17.81 -2.54 -7.07
CA ASN A 244 16.64 -1.98 -6.39
C ASN A 244 16.68 -2.20 -4.85
N GLY A 245 17.62 -3.00 -4.36
CA GLY A 245 17.81 -3.34 -2.96
C GLY A 245 17.20 -4.68 -2.53
N PHE A 246 16.63 -5.45 -3.46
CA PHE A 246 15.90 -6.69 -3.22
C PHE A 246 16.46 -7.82 -4.09
N VAL A 247 17.27 -8.67 -3.48
CA VAL A 247 17.96 -9.79 -4.15
C VAL A 247 16.95 -10.80 -4.70
N ASP A 248 17.07 -11.15 -5.98
CA ASP A 248 16.27 -12.17 -6.65
C ASP A 248 14.74 -11.95 -6.58
N ASP A 249 14.25 -10.71 -6.55
CA ASP A 249 12.82 -10.33 -6.45
C ASP A 249 11.99 -10.59 -7.73
N ILE A 250 12.22 -11.76 -8.36
CA ILE A 250 11.70 -12.17 -9.67
C ILE A 250 10.18 -11.97 -9.82
N ARG A 251 9.41 -12.09 -8.74
CA ARG A 251 7.93 -12.02 -8.76
C ARG A 251 7.37 -11.02 -7.76
N GLY A 252 8.20 -10.11 -7.25
CA GLY A 252 7.85 -9.26 -6.12
C GLY A 252 8.59 -9.63 -4.85
N TRP A 253 8.16 -9.05 -3.73
CA TRP A 253 8.90 -9.09 -2.47
C TRP A 253 8.01 -9.33 -1.25
N ASP A 254 8.54 -10.06 -0.27
CA ASP A 254 7.93 -10.25 1.05
C ASP A 254 8.60 -9.36 2.11
N PHE A 255 7.91 -8.30 2.53
CA PHE A 255 8.36 -7.42 3.60
C PHE A 255 8.14 -7.97 5.01
N ILE A 256 7.37 -9.06 5.16
CA ILE A 256 7.17 -9.75 6.44
C ILE A 256 8.34 -10.68 6.76
N ASN A 257 8.77 -11.49 5.78
CA ASN A 257 9.87 -12.44 5.95
C ASN A 257 11.22 -11.90 5.42
N HIS A 258 11.20 -10.78 4.70
CA HIS A 258 12.37 -10.16 4.07
C HIS A 258 13.07 -11.08 3.06
N ASP A 259 12.28 -11.67 2.18
CA ASP A 259 12.75 -12.54 1.10
C ASP A 259 11.98 -12.30 -0.21
N ASN A 260 12.39 -13.03 -1.25
CA ASN A 260 11.85 -12.94 -2.60
C ASN A 260 10.64 -13.86 -2.85
N ASP A 261 9.98 -14.36 -1.79
CA ASP A 261 8.80 -15.22 -1.93
C ASP A 261 7.53 -14.54 -1.39
N PRO A 262 6.86 -13.70 -2.21
CA PRO A 262 5.60 -13.06 -1.83
C PRO A 262 4.40 -14.03 -1.89
N MET A 263 4.60 -15.31 -1.58
CA MET A 263 3.55 -16.33 -1.54
C MET A 263 2.49 -16.00 -0.49
N ASP A 264 1.23 -16.19 -0.84
CA ASP A 264 0.13 -15.96 0.08
C ASP A 264 -0.05 -17.13 1.06
N ASP A 265 -0.03 -16.80 2.35
CA ASP A 265 -0.26 -17.73 3.46
C ASP A 265 -1.53 -17.39 4.27
N ASN A 266 -2.40 -16.54 3.72
CA ASN A 266 -3.70 -16.16 4.30
C ASN A 266 -4.89 -16.40 3.36
N SER A 267 -4.74 -16.15 2.05
CA SER A 267 -5.74 -16.13 0.96
C SER A 267 -6.33 -14.77 0.58
N HIS A 268 -6.24 -13.74 1.43
CA HIS A 268 -6.85 -12.45 1.14
C HIS A 268 -6.22 -11.79 -0.10
N GLY A 269 -4.89 -11.70 -0.16
CA GLY A 269 -4.21 -11.09 -1.30
C GLY A 269 -4.42 -11.85 -2.61
N THR A 270 -4.48 -13.18 -2.59
CA THR A 270 -4.85 -13.99 -3.76
C THR A 270 -6.28 -13.69 -4.24
N HIS A 271 -7.21 -13.53 -3.30
CA HIS A 271 -8.60 -13.17 -3.63
C HIS A 271 -8.69 -11.77 -4.26
N VAL A 272 -7.97 -10.78 -3.71
CA VAL A 272 -7.88 -9.42 -4.26
C VAL A 272 -7.26 -9.42 -5.66
N ALA A 273 -6.15 -10.16 -5.84
CA ALA A 273 -5.48 -10.34 -7.12
C ALA A 273 -6.41 -10.95 -8.18
N GLY A 274 -7.21 -11.95 -7.80
CA GLY A 274 -8.22 -12.56 -8.66
C GLY A 274 -9.29 -11.58 -9.15
N ILE A 275 -9.83 -10.77 -8.24
CA ILE A 275 -10.79 -9.71 -8.60
C ILE A 275 -10.15 -8.73 -9.58
N ALA A 276 -8.90 -8.31 -9.34
CA ALA A 276 -8.23 -7.31 -10.16
C ALA A 276 -7.95 -7.83 -11.58
N ALA A 277 -7.34 -9.00 -11.72
CA ALA A 277 -6.76 -9.44 -12.99
C ALA A 277 -6.63 -10.96 -13.19
N ALA A 278 -7.53 -11.78 -12.63
CA ALA A 278 -7.59 -13.21 -12.98
C ALA A 278 -7.61 -13.44 -14.51
N ALA A 279 -6.96 -14.52 -14.93
CA ALA A 279 -6.88 -14.90 -16.34
C ALA A 279 -8.27 -15.21 -16.90
N SER A 280 -8.80 -14.27 -17.68
CA SER A 280 -10.16 -14.36 -18.18
C SER A 280 -10.21 -15.02 -19.56
N ASN A 281 -11.31 -15.72 -19.83
CA ASN A 281 -11.59 -16.48 -21.04
C ASN A 281 -10.61 -17.65 -21.28
N ASN A 282 -10.13 -18.27 -20.21
CA ASN A 282 -9.21 -19.40 -20.21
C ASN A 282 -9.87 -20.74 -19.79
N ALA A 283 -11.19 -20.75 -19.57
CA ALA A 283 -11.99 -21.88 -19.06
C ALA A 283 -11.60 -22.38 -17.65
N VAL A 284 -10.93 -21.54 -16.85
CA VAL A 284 -10.56 -21.79 -15.45
C VAL A 284 -11.24 -20.73 -14.58
N GLY A 285 -11.51 -21.06 -13.32
CA GLY A 285 -11.79 -20.08 -12.27
C GLY A 285 -12.80 -18.96 -12.61
N ILE A 286 -12.32 -17.72 -12.47
CA ILE A 286 -13.08 -16.47 -12.50
C ILE A 286 -12.48 -15.47 -13.50
N ALA A 287 -13.27 -14.49 -13.92
CA ALA A 287 -12.78 -13.39 -14.73
C ALA A 287 -12.32 -12.20 -13.86
N GLY A 288 -11.10 -11.70 -14.07
CA GLY A 288 -10.64 -10.46 -13.45
C GLY A 288 -11.27 -9.23 -14.12
N VAL A 289 -11.30 -8.10 -13.41
CA VAL A 289 -11.76 -6.82 -13.99
C VAL A 289 -10.95 -6.44 -15.23
N ASN A 290 -9.62 -6.59 -15.18
CA ASN A 290 -8.73 -6.40 -16.31
C ASN A 290 -8.14 -7.74 -16.78
N TRP A 291 -8.54 -8.20 -17.97
CA TRP A 291 -8.17 -9.52 -18.48
C TRP A 291 -6.70 -9.60 -18.90
N GLN A 292 -6.02 -8.46 -19.11
CA GLN A 292 -4.70 -8.39 -19.73
C GLN A 292 -3.61 -7.87 -18.78
N ALA A 293 -3.99 -7.25 -17.66
CA ALA A 293 -3.03 -6.70 -16.69
C ALA A 293 -2.08 -7.77 -16.14
N ARG A 294 -0.93 -7.28 -15.66
CA ARG A 294 0.00 -8.05 -14.84
C ARG A 294 -0.15 -7.68 -13.37
N ILE A 295 0.18 -8.61 -12.50
CA ILE A 295 0.08 -8.49 -11.05
C ILE A 295 1.50 -8.48 -10.49
N LEU A 296 1.84 -7.48 -9.68
CA LEU A 296 3.04 -7.45 -8.85
C LEU A 296 2.65 -7.78 -7.39
N PRO A 297 2.86 -9.03 -6.93
CA PRO A 297 2.70 -9.41 -5.54
C PRO A 297 3.66 -8.64 -4.62
N ILE A 298 3.13 -8.03 -3.56
CA ILE A 298 3.93 -7.38 -2.52
C ILE A 298 3.32 -7.75 -1.17
N LYS A 299 4.02 -8.57 -0.40
CA LYS A 299 3.51 -9.06 0.89
C LYS A 299 3.88 -8.09 2.00
N VAL A 300 2.87 -7.41 2.55
CA VAL A 300 3.00 -6.43 3.65
C VAL A 300 2.08 -6.75 4.83
N PHE A 301 1.27 -7.81 4.72
CA PHE A 301 0.49 -8.39 5.81
C PHE A 301 0.95 -9.81 6.13
N GLN A 302 0.98 -10.11 7.43
CA GLN A 302 1.27 -11.45 7.95
C GLN A 302 0.15 -12.43 7.61
N SER A 303 0.38 -13.74 7.79
CA SER A 303 -0.65 -14.79 7.68
C SER A 303 -1.88 -14.57 8.57
N SER A 304 -1.75 -13.80 9.64
CA SER A 304 -2.87 -13.39 10.51
C SER A 304 -3.75 -12.27 9.91
N GLY A 305 -3.37 -11.73 8.75
CA GLY A 305 -4.01 -10.58 8.13
C GLY A 305 -3.69 -9.25 8.81
N ARG A 306 -2.61 -9.18 9.61
CA ARG A 306 -2.16 -7.97 10.32
C ARG A 306 -0.87 -7.42 9.71
N GLY A 307 -0.76 -6.11 9.62
CA GLY A 307 0.40 -5.41 9.06
C GLY A 307 0.53 -4.01 9.63
N ASP A 308 1.76 -3.55 9.88
CA ASP A 308 2.01 -2.19 10.36
C ASP A 308 2.17 -1.19 9.21
N VAL A 309 1.87 0.09 9.49
CA VAL A 309 1.88 1.17 8.50
C VAL A 309 3.28 1.36 7.91
N SER A 310 4.34 1.17 8.69
CA SER A 310 5.70 1.32 8.19
C SER A 310 6.08 0.24 7.17
N THR A 311 5.70 -1.01 7.40
CA THR A 311 5.89 -2.12 6.44
C THR A 311 5.07 -1.90 5.17
N ILE A 312 3.82 -1.46 5.29
CA ILE A 312 3.00 -1.09 4.13
C ILE A 312 3.66 0.06 3.35
N THR A 313 4.26 1.01 4.04
CA THR A 313 4.99 2.12 3.42
C THR A 313 6.23 1.63 2.65
N GLU A 314 6.93 0.61 3.13
CA GLU A 314 8.02 -0.02 2.39
C GLU A 314 7.50 -0.69 1.10
N GLY A 315 6.37 -1.38 1.16
CA GLY A 315 5.70 -1.92 -0.03
C GLY A 315 5.26 -0.86 -1.04
N ILE A 316 4.75 0.29 -0.57
CA ILE A 316 4.39 1.42 -1.45
C ILE A 316 5.61 1.98 -2.17
N ARG A 317 6.79 1.91 -1.56
CA ARG A 317 8.04 2.39 -2.17
C ARG A 317 8.63 1.43 -3.18
N TYR A 318 8.37 0.15 -2.99
CA TYR A 318 8.77 -0.90 -3.90
C TYR A 318 7.95 -0.89 -5.19
N ALA A 319 6.64 -0.65 -5.08
CA ALA A 319 5.72 -0.47 -6.20
C ALA A 319 5.99 0.78 -7.05
#